data_AF-A0A850B4H2-F1
#
_entry.id   AF-A0A850B4H2-F1
#
_cell.length_a   1.000
_cell.length_b   1.000
_cell.length_c   1.000
_cell.angle_alpha   90.00
_cell.angle_beta   90.00
_cell.angle_gamma   90.00
#
_symmetry.space_group_name_H-M   'P 1'
#
loop_
_entity.id
_entity.type
_entity.pdbx_description
1 polymer ?
#
loop_
_entity_poly.entity_id
_entity_poly.type
_entity_poly.pdbx_seq_one_letter_code
_entity_poly.pdbx_strand_id
1 'polypeptide(L)'
;MRLNHHALPAVAALAAMTLAPLPAAAADQAAPPDANTADLLGNMVVMAGAGRPLPKIAVAPSLASDMEDVTLRSVVRRDLDLSGEFELLDDEKAPESAWDNYQPDAAVDLKAWSGRGLEAVVKVSGRPVNAADAELRAQVYLVARPPNPVYEARIVVAAADVRAHAHRLADLVIGALTGQNGGFSSRMTFASGTGKLRRAYVIDADGGNPHALSPSNGIAIAPAFGRNEDLYYALSVGGDEYKIVSASSGPVDSSVKGSVYGIAFSKDRSQVAISVGVGPTIRVFAGSDFTSLAPASDVAMALHPAFTPSGKLAFAGAGSSGQRIYVDNKPISPDGLFASAPTFCNHPDGVRAVFAVGVGKDTDLVSTGETGGPLVRLTQGQGRNGYPACSPDGRLVAFFSTRASGEGPGLYIMREGGGRPKRISPMLGDSLRWDPRPPPPEKAAPQMPTPQKP
;
A
#
# COMPACT_ATOMS: atom_id res chain seq x y z
N MET A 1 -50.94 -47.84 8.50
CA MET A 1 -52.13 -47.53 7.67
C MET A 1 -53.00 -46.56 8.47
N ARG A 2 -53.43 -45.47 7.83
CA ARG A 2 -54.32 -44.38 8.29
C ARG A 2 -53.73 -43.25 9.15
N LEU A 3 -53.79 -42.07 8.51
CA LEU A 3 -53.65 -40.72 9.03
C LEU A 3 -54.68 -40.40 10.13
N ASN A 4 -54.38 -39.43 10.98
CA ASN A 4 -55.38 -38.52 11.53
C ASN A 4 -54.82 -37.10 11.65
N HIS A 5 -55.48 -36.17 10.95
CA HIS A 5 -55.37 -34.73 11.16
C HIS A 5 -56.29 -34.32 12.31
N HIS A 6 -55.86 -33.37 13.13
CA HIS A 6 -56.75 -32.32 13.64
C HIS A 6 -55.98 -31.01 13.80
N ALA A 7 -56.52 -29.98 13.15
CA ALA A 7 -56.12 -28.57 13.23
C ALA A 7 -56.88 -27.86 14.36
N LEU A 8 -56.35 -26.72 14.84
CA LEU A 8 -57.05 -25.44 15.13
C LEU A 8 -56.06 -24.43 15.78
N PRO A 9 -56.33 -23.11 15.77
CA PRO A 9 -55.44 -22.12 15.16
C PRO A 9 -54.90 -21.05 16.13
N ALA A 10 -54.05 -20.20 15.55
CA ALA A 10 -53.35 -19.08 16.15
C ALA A 10 -54.25 -17.91 16.58
N VAL A 11 -53.86 -17.25 17.68
CA VAL A 11 -54.22 -15.87 18.02
C VAL A 11 -52.91 -15.14 18.37
N ALA A 12 -52.62 -14.09 17.62
CA ALA A 12 -51.48 -13.20 17.80
C ALA A 12 -51.81 -12.11 18.83
N ALA A 13 -50.87 -11.81 19.73
CA ALA A 13 -50.91 -10.64 20.60
C ALA A 13 -49.60 -9.85 20.43
N LEU A 14 -49.74 -8.62 19.94
CA LEU A 14 -48.70 -7.59 19.82
C LEU A 14 -48.39 -7.04 21.22
N ALA A 15 -47.12 -7.05 21.64
CA ALA A 15 -46.66 -6.34 22.83
C ALA A 15 -45.75 -5.17 22.40
N ALA A 16 -46.15 -3.96 22.79
CA ALA A 16 -45.38 -2.74 22.63
C ALA A 16 -44.22 -2.71 23.65
N MET A 17 -42.99 -2.49 23.18
CA MET A 17 -41.82 -2.21 24.02
C MET A 17 -41.47 -0.72 23.94
N THR A 18 -41.47 -0.07 25.08
CA THR A 18 -41.02 1.30 25.32
C THR A 18 -39.50 1.41 25.19
N LEU A 19 -38.99 2.31 24.35
CA LEU A 19 -37.56 2.64 24.28
C LEU A 19 -37.13 3.48 25.49
N ALA A 20 -36.11 3.02 26.22
CA ALA A 20 -35.35 3.82 27.17
C ALA A 20 -34.23 4.59 26.43
N PRO A 21 -33.82 5.78 26.91
CA PRO A 21 -32.80 6.59 26.25
C PRO A 21 -31.40 5.98 26.46
N LEU A 22 -30.60 5.95 25.39
CA LEU A 22 -29.19 5.53 25.40
C LEU A 22 -28.32 6.58 26.12
N PRO A 23 -27.34 6.19 26.95
CA PRO A 23 -26.40 7.14 27.53
C PRO A 23 -25.41 7.62 26.47
N ALA A 24 -25.00 8.89 26.58
CA ALA A 24 -24.05 9.53 25.69
C ALA A 24 -22.68 8.80 25.70
N ALA A 25 -22.13 8.57 24.50
CA ALA A 25 -20.84 7.92 24.31
C ALA A 25 -19.70 8.75 24.94
N ALA A 26 -19.07 8.20 25.98
CA ALA A 26 -17.78 8.67 26.45
C ALA A 26 -16.70 8.25 25.45
N ALA A 27 -15.77 9.16 25.15
CA ALA A 27 -14.61 8.90 24.30
C ALA A 27 -13.80 7.72 24.87
N ASP A 28 -13.69 6.65 24.09
CA ASP A 28 -12.99 5.42 24.48
C ASP A 28 -11.48 5.71 24.55
N GLN A 29 -10.98 5.93 25.77
CA GLN A 29 -9.55 5.92 26.03
C GLN A 29 -9.08 4.47 25.96
N ALA A 30 -8.19 4.17 25.02
CA ALA A 30 -7.59 2.84 24.87
C ALA A 30 -7.07 2.33 26.23
N ALA A 31 -7.54 1.15 26.64
CA ALA A 31 -7.08 0.49 27.85
C ALA A 31 -5.55 0.30 27.80
N PRO A 32 -4.82 0.51 28.92
CA PRO A 32 -3.39 0.26 28.97
C PRO A 32 -3.10 -1.24 28.77
N PRO A 33 -1.98 -1.59 28.11
CA PRO A 33 -1.64 -2.99 27.84
C PRO A 33 -1.33 -3.77 29.11
N ASP A 34 -1.67 -5.07 29.11
CA ASP A 34 -1.41 -6.01 30.21
C ASP A 34 0.08 -6.11 30.54
N ALA A 35 0.43 -5.91 31.82
CA ALA A 35 1.80 -5.74 32.30
C ALA A 35 2.66 -7.02 32.44
N ASN A 36 2.30 -8.16 31.81
CA ASN A 36 2.93 -9.46 32.11
C ASN A 36 3.47 -10.27 30.92
N THR A 37 3.67 -9.63 29.76
CA THR A 37 4.68 -10.09 28.78
C THR A 37 5.86 -9.14 28.88
N ALA A 38 7.08 -9.65 29.04
CA ALA A 38 8.27 -8.82 28.89
C ALA A 38 8.21 -8.16 27.50
N ASP A 39 7.76 -6.91 27.43
CA ASP A 39 7.71 -6.16 26.18
C ASP A 39 9.17 -5.90 25.80
N LEU A 40 9.70 -6.75 24.91
CA LEU A 40 11.05 -6.62 24.36
C LEU A 40 11.28 -5.22 23.75
N LEU A 41 10.18 -4.51 23.45
CA LEU A 41 10.17 -3.18 22.87
C LEU A 41 9.71 -2.09 23.86
N GLY A 42 9.51 -2.41 25.14
CA GLY A 42 8.84 -1.53 26.12
C GLY A 42 9.57 -0.21 26.40
N ASN A 43 10.87 -0.15 26.12
CA ASN A 43 11.69 1.06 26.28
C ASN A 43 11.98 1.79 24.95
N MET A 44 11.41 1.33 23.82
CA MET A 44 11.63 1.99 22.54
C MET A 44 10.75 3.22 22.37
N VAL A 45 11.31 4.22 21.69
CA VAL A 45 10.55 5.39 21.25
C VAL A 45 9.50 4.93 20.24
N VAL A 46 8.23 5.14 20.60
CA VAL A 46 7.10 5.00 19.69
C VAL A 46 7.01 6.27 18.87
N MET A 47 7.05 6.14 17.54
CA MET A 47 6.71 7.28 16.69
C MET A 47 5.21 7.48 16.71
N ALA A 48 4.74 8.22 17.71
CA ALA A 48 3.50 8.96 17.57
C ALA A 48 3.78 10.05 16.54
N GLY A 49 3.28 9.91 15.31
CA GLY A 49 3.46 10.91 14.27
C GLY A 49 3.14 12.29 14.83
N ALA A 50 4.17 13.10 15.09
CA ALA A 50 4.04 14.42 15.67
C ALA A 50 3.39 15.31 14.61
N GLY A 51 2.05 15.35 14.63
CA GLY A 51 1.26 15.97 13.60
C GLY A 51 1.45 17.48 13.62
N ARG A 52 2.25 18.00 12.69
CA ARG A 52 1.95 19.34 12.18
C ARG A 52 0.49 19.31 11.71
N PRO A 53 -0.33 20.33 12.01
CA PRO A 53 -1.65 20.42 11.42
C PRO A 53 -1.53 20.25 9.90
N LEU A 54 -2.29 19.30 9.36
CA LEU A 54 -2.29 19.04 7.93
C LEU A 54 -3.02 20.19 7.22
N PRO A 55 -2.51 20.68 6.08
CA PRO A 55 -3.25 21.61 5.24
C PRO A 55 -4.63 21.06 4.93
N LYS A 56 -5.65 21.87 5.20
CA LYS A 56 -7.03 21.48 4.90
C LYS A 56 -7.35 21.79 3.45
N ILE A 57 -7.77 20.79 2.70
CA ILE A 57 -8.14 20.95 1.29
C ILE A 57 -9.51 20.31 1.02
N ALA A 58 -10.12 20.65 -0.11
CA ALA A 58 -11.30 19.98 -0.61
C ALA A 58 -11.06 19.37 -1.98
N VAL A 59 -11.66 18.21 -2.25
CA VAL A 59 -11.87 17.72 -3.62
C VAL A 59 -13.30 18.06 -4.00
N ALA A 60 -13.47 18.98 -4.93
CA ALA A 60 -14.78 19.48 -5.35
C ALA A 60 -15.70 18.30 -5.70
N PRO A 61 -16.96 18.30 -5.23
CA PRO A 61 -17.93 17.29 -5.63
C PRO A 61 -18.17 17.33 -7.14
N SER A 62 -18.60 16.18 -7.67
CA SER A 62 -19.00 16.04 -9.07
C SER A 62 -20.36 15.39 -9.13
N LEU A 63 -21.20 15.91 -10.03
CA LEU A 63 -22.49 15.33 -10.41
C LEU A 63 -22.44 14.72 -11.83
N ALA A 64 -21.26 14.60 -12.44
CA ALA A 64 -21.12 13.93 -13.72
C ALA A 64 -21.51 12.44 -13.60
N SER A 65 -22.27 11.96 -14.57
CA SER A 65 -22.61 10.54 -14.69
C SER A 65 -21.59 9.72 -15.49
N ASP A 66 -20.63 10.40 -16.13
CA ASP A 66 -19.57 9.76 -16.90
C ASP A 66 -18.69 8.90 -15.97
N MET A 67 -18.49 7.64 -16.34
CA MET A 67 -17.72 6.70 -15.52
C MET A 67 -16.26 7.15 -15.35
N GLU A 68 -15.73 7.86 -16.35
CA GLU A 68 -14.42 8.49 -16.34
C GLU A 68 -14.28 9.49 -15.19
N ASP A 69 -15.30 10.33 -14.99
CA ASP A 69 -15.34 11.36 -13.95
C ASP A 69 -15.45 10.74 -12.56
N VAL A 70 -16.41 9.81 -12.40
CA VAL A 70 -16.63 9.08 -11.15
C VAL A 70 -15.36 8.36 -10.71
N THR A 71 -14.69 7.69 -11.65
CA THR A 71 -13.43 6.99 -11.40
C THR A 71 -12.32 7.96 -11.03
N LEU A 72 -12.12 9.01 -11.82
CA LEU A 72 -11.07 10.01 -11.60
C LEU A 72 -11.22 10.67 -10.22
N ARG A 73 -12.41 11.14 -9.89
CA ARG A 73 -12.68 11.80 -8.61
C ARG A 73 -12.48 10.87 -7.43
N SER A 74 -13.04 9.65 -7.50
CA SER A 74 -12.92 8.65 -6.43
C SER A 74 -11.46 8.33 -6.13
N VAL A 75 -10.66 8.09 -7.18
CA VAL A 75 -9.22 7.83 -7.06
C VAL A 75 -8.48 9.02 -6.49
N VAL A 76 -8.63 10.21 -7.06
CA VAL A 76 -7.90 11.41 -6.61
C VAL A 76 -8.24 11.74 -5.15
N ARG A 77 -9.51 11.68 -4.76
CA ARG A 77 -9.90 11.90 -3.36
C ARG A 77 -9.30 10.86 -2.43
N ARG A 78 -9.34 9.57 -2.81
CA ARG A 78 -8.79 8.47 -2.01
C ARG A 78 -7.28 8.60 -1.85
N ASP A 79 -6.54 8.85 -2.93
CA ASP A 79 -5.08 8.99 -2.89
C ASP A 79 -4.64 10.19 -2.06
N LEU A 80 -5.32 11.34 -2.18
CA LEU A 80 -5.05 12.51 -1.33
C LEU A 80 -5.28 12.21 0.15
N ASP A 81 -6.33 11.47 0.50
CA ASP A 81 -6.59 11.04 1.88
C ASP A 81 -5.56 10.03 2.39
N LEU A 82 -5.20 9.06 1.56
CA LEU A 82 -4.22 8.01 1.85
C LEU A 82 -2.79 8.55 1.96
N SER A 83 -2.49 9.68 1.30
CA SER A 83 -1.17 10.32 1.35
C SER A 83 -0.79 10.76 2.76
N GLY A 84 -1.78 11.07 3.60
CA GLY A 84 -1.57 11.64 4.92
C GLY A 84 -0.94 13.04 4.90
N GLU A 85 -0.92 13.72 3.74
CA GLU A 85 -0.42 15.10 3.58
C GLU A 85 -1.49 16.15 3.81
N PHE A 86 -2.77 15.77 3.79
CA PHE A 86 -3.89 16.70 3.83
C PHE A 86 -5.01 16.25 4.78
N GLU A 87 -5.72 17.22 5.35
CA GLU A 87 -7.06 17.01 5.91
C GLU A 87 -8.09 17.29 4.81
N LEU A 88 -8.87 16.28 4.41
CA LEU A 88 -9.91 16.48 3.40
C LEU A 88 -11.23 16.97 4.01
N LEU A 89 -11.82 17.99 3.40
CA LEU A 89 -13.19 18.38 3.70
C LEU A 89 -14.17 17.29 3.25
N ASP A 90 -15.11 16.95 4.12
CA ASP A 90 -16.26 16.10 3.78
C ASP A 90 -17.13 16.77 2.71
N ASP A 91 -17.63 15.98 1.76
CA ASP A 91 -18.45 16.49 0.66
C ASP A 91 -19.72 17.19 1.17
N GLU A 92 -20.30 16.73 2.29
CA GLU A 92 -21.47 17.34 2.94
C GLU A 92 -21.22 18.78 3.43
N LYS A 93 -19.96 19.18 3.61
CA LYS A 93 -19.56 20.54 4.02
C LYS A 93 -19.21 21.43 2.84
N ALA A 94 -19.26 20.91 1.61
CA ALA A 94 -19.08 21.71 0.40
C ALA A 94 -20.20 22.78 0.30
N PRO A 95 -19.92 23.95 -0.30
CA PRO A 95 -20.96 24.94 -0.55
C PRO A 95 -22.03 24.38 -1.49
N GLU A 96 -23.28 24.82 -1.30
CA GLU A 96 -24.43 24.44 -2.13
C GLU A 96 -24.18 24.71 -3.63
N SER A 97 -23.48 25.79 -3.95
CA SER A 97 -23.08 26.14 -5.32
C SER A 97 -22.14 25.12 -5.98
N ALA A 98 -21.48 24.24 -5.21
CA ALA A 98 -20.70 23.14 -5.76
C ALA A 98 -21.57 22.00 -6.32
N TRP A 99 -22.85 21.95 -5.95
CA TRP A 99 -23.82 20.95 -6.36
C TRP A 99 -24.79 21.50 -7.41
N ASP A 100 -25.51 22.57 -7.10
CA ASP A 100 -26.65 23.04 -7.91
C ASP A 100 -26.27 23.54 -9.31
N ASN A 101 -25.03 24.01 -9.48
CA ASN A 101 -24.49 24.52 -10.74
C ASN A 101 -23.24 23.75 -11.18
N TYR A 102 -23.21 22.44 -10.95
CA TYR A 102 -22.09 21.61 -11.39
C TYR A 102 -21.87 21.75 -12.91
N GLN A 103 -20.77 22.41 -13.27
CA GLN A 103 -20.30 22.55 -14.64
C GLN A 103 -18.84 22.07 -14.69
N PRO A 104 -18.52 20.99 -15.43
CA PRO A 104 -17.17 20.41 -15.43
C PRO A 104 -16.11 21.43 -15.88
N ASP A 105 -16.44 22.29 -16.85
CA ASP A 105 -15.51 23.27 -17.41
C ASP A 105 -15.50 24.63 -16.69
N ALA A 106 -16.45 24.91 -15.81
CA ALA A 106 -16.50 26.18 -15.08
C ALA A 106 -15.39 26.31 -14.04
N ALA A 107 -14.95 27.54 -13.77
CA ALA A 107 -14.03 27.80 -12.66
C ALA A 107 -14.72 27.50 -11.31
N VAL A 108 -13.92 27.18 -10.29
CA VAL A 108 -14.43 27.01 -8.92
C VAL A 108 -14.80 28.38 -8.34
N ASP A 109 -16.00 28.51 -7.77
CA ASP A 109 -16.41 29.70 -7.02
C ASP A 109 -15.69 29.79 -5.66
N LEU A 110 -14.43 30.25 -5.67
CA LEU A 110 -13.60 30.32 -4.45
C LEU A 110 -14.22 31.17 -3.34
N LYS A 111 -15.11 32.12 -3.67
CA LYS A 111 -15.82 32.91 -2.67
C LYS A 111 -16.77 32.03 -1.86
N ALA A 112 -17.52 31.13 -2.51
CA ALA A 112 -18.40 30.19 -1.83
C ALA A 112 -17.63 29.20 -0.95
N TRP A 113 -16.41 28.83 -1.34
CA TRP A 113 -15.52 27.94 -0.56
C TRP A 113 -14.77 28.67 0.57
N SER A 114 -14.68 30.01 0.51
CA SER A 114 -14.04 30.82 1.55
C SER A 114 -14.71 30.66 2.92
N GLY A 115 -13.95 30.90 4.00
CA GLY A 115 -14.44 30.77 5.38
C GLY A 115 -14.49 29.35 5.95
N ARG A 116 -14.15 28.32 5.16
CA ARG A 116 -14.08 26.90 5.60
C ARG A 116 -12.70 26.47 6.12
N GLY A 117 -11.76 27.41 6.23
CA GLY A 117 -10.38 27.14 6.65
C GLY A 117 -9.57 26.32 5.63
N LEU A 118 -9.98 26.31 4.37
CA LEU A 118 -9.32 25.58 3.30
C LEU A 118 -8.13 26.38 2.75
N GLU A 119 -7.01 25.71 2.51
CA GLU A 119 -5.88 26.27 1.78
C GLU A 119 -6.06 26.12 0.27
N ALA A 120 -6.63 24.97 -0.16
CA ALA A 120 -6.82 24.66 -1.57
C ALA A 120 -8.13 23.92 -1.87
N VAL A 121 -8.59 24.06 -3.11
CA VAL A 121 -9.66 23.25 -3.70
C VAL A 121 -9.11 22.57 -4.95
N VAL A 122 -9.20 21.25 -4.98
CA VAL A 122 -8.87 20.40 -6.13
C VAL A 122 -10.15 20.12 -6.89
N LYS A 123 -10.18 20.44 -8.19
CA LYS A 123 -11.26 20.08 -9.10
C LYS A 123 -10.72 19.10 -10.12
N VAL A 124 -11.44 18.02 -10.36
CA VAL A 124 -11.14 17.08 -11.42
C VAL A 124 -12.36 16.89 -12.31
N SER A 125 -12.14 16.59 -13.58
CA SER A 125 -13.20 16.23 -14.51
C SER A 125 -12.73 15.18 -15.49
N GLY A 126 -13.53 14.15 -15.72
CA GLY A 126 -13.30 13.11 -16.73
C GLY A 126 -14.43 13.09 -17.74
N ARG A 127 -14.12 13.00 -19.04
CA ARG A 127 -15.16 12.89 -20.08
C ARG A 127 -14.74 11.94 -21.20
N PRO A 128 -15.66 11.16 -21.77
CA PRO A 128 -15.37 10.40 -22.98
C PRO A 128 -15.10 11.36 -24.14
N VAL A 129 -14.02 11.12 -24.89
CA VAL A 129 -13.77 11.78 -26.18
C VAL A 129 -14.42 10.95 -27.29
N ASN A 130 -14.29 9.62 -27.18
CA ASN A 130 -14.93 8.62 -28.03
C ASN A 130 -15.03 7.30 -27.24
N ALA A 131 -15.42 6.19 -27.88
CA ALA A 131 -15.56 4.90 -27.19
C ALA A 131 -14.23 4.29 -26.67
N ALA A 132 -13.10 4.69 -27.23
CA ALA A 132 -11.77 4.20 -26.89
C ALA A 132 -10.97 5.17 -26.01
N ASP A 133 -11.29 6.47 -26.04
CA ASP A 133 -10.50 7.53 -25.41
C ASP A 133 -11.32 8.41 -24.46
N ALA A 134 -10.67 8.84 -23.38
CA ALA A 134 -11.20 9.74 -22.37
C ALA A 134 -10.25 10.92 -22.14
N GLU A 135 -10.80 12.12 -21.96
CA GLU A 135 -10.04 13.28 -21.50
C GLU A 135 -10.19 13.42 -19.98
N LEU A 136 -9.07 13.51 -19.27
CA LEU A 136 -8.99 13.74 -17.84
C LEU A 136 -8.36 15.11 -17.59
N ARG A 137 -8.91 15.83 -16.62
CA ARG A 137 -8.42 17.14 -16.20
C ARG A 137 -8.33 17.19 -14.68
N ALA A 138 -7.26 17.79 -14.18
CA ALA A 138 -7.10 18.13 -12.77
C ALA A 138 -6.68 19.59 -12.65
N GLN A 139 -7.27 20.30 -11.69
CA GLN A 139 -7.01 21.70 -11.42
C GLN A 139 -6.89 21.91 -9.91
N VAL A 140 -5.95 22.77 -9.52
CA VAL A 140 -5.75 23.16 -8.12
C VAL A 140 -5.91 24.66 -8.01
N TYR A 141 -6.77 25.09 -7.09
CA TYR A 141 -7.01 26.49 -6.77
C TYR A 141 -6.58 26.76 -5.34
N LEU A 142 -5.85 27.84 -5.10
CA LEU A 142 -5.57 28.31 -3.75
C LEU A 142 -6.66 29.29 -3.32
N VAL A 143 -7.30 29.04 -2.18
CA VAL A 143 -8.46 29.84 -1.72
C VAL A 143 -8.09 31.31 -1.47
N ALA A 144 -6.85 31.58 -1.09
CA ALA A 144 -6.34 32.93 -0.85
C ALA A 144 -5.83 33.68 -2.10
N ARG A 145 -5.89 33.07 -3.29
CA ARG A 145 -5.35 33.62 -4.56
C ARG A 145 -6.49 34.01 -5.53
N PRO A 146 -6.19 34.75 -6.62
CA PRO A 146 -7.15 35.04 -7.69
C PRO A 146 -7.80 33.76 -8.25
N PRO A 147 -8.96 33.85 -8.94
CA PRO A 147 -9.82 32.71 -9.26
C PRO A 147 -9.26 31.72 -10.30
N ASN A 148 -8.03 31.91 -10.78
CA ASN A 148 -7.39 31.02 -11.73
C ASN A 148 -6.72 29.84 -11.02
N PRO A 149 -6.73 28.65 -11.63
CA PRO A 149 -6.00 27.52 -11.07
C PRO A 149 -4.50 27.83 -11.04
N VAL A 150 -3.84 27.52 -9.91
CA VAL A 150 -2.38 27.61 -9.77
C VAL A 150 -1.67 26.42 -10.41
N TYR A 151 -2.43 25.35 -10.68
CA TYR A 151 -1.98 24.18 -11.40
C TYR A 151 -3.14 23.63 -12.23
N GLU A 152 -2.86 23.26 -13.48
CA GLU A 152 -3.78 22.53 -14.34
C GLU A 152 -3.02 21.44 -15.08
N ALA A 153 -3.60 20.25 -15.16
CA ALA A 153 -3.15 19.18 -16.03
C ALA A 153 -4.34 18.68 -16.84
N ARG A 154 -4.09 18.42 -18.13
CA ARG A 154 -5.06 17.81 -19.05
C ARG A 154 -4.37 16.74 -19.88
N ILE A 155 -5.07 15.64 -20.06
CA ILE A 155 -4.54 14.47 -20.75
C ILE A 155 -5.67 13.69 -21.43
N VAL A 156 -5.43 13.18 -22.64
CA VAL A 156 -6.28 12.18 -23.29
C VAL A 156 -5.63 10.81 -23.13
N VAL A 157 -6.41 9.84 -22.68
CA VAL A 157 -5.96 8.49 -22.33
C VAL A 157 -6.92 7.47 -22.91
N ALA A 158 -6.47 6.22 -23.06
CA ALA A 158 -7.40 5.15 -23.36
C ALA A 158 -8.42 5.02 -22.22
N ALA A 159 -9.69 4.79 -22.54
CA ALA A 159 -10.78 4.65 -21.57
C ALA A 159 -10.49 3.53 -20.55
N ALA A 160 -9.84 2.46 -20.99
CA ALA A 160 -9.39 1.36 -20.12
C ALA A 160 -8.31 1.76 -19.09
N ASP A 161 -7.57 2.85 -19.34
CA ASP A 161 -6.45 3.30 -18.52
C ASP A 161 -6.80 4.48 -17.60
N VAL A 162 -8.08 4.90 -17.55
CA VAL A 162 -8.52 6.07 -16.78
C VAL A 162 -8.08 5.99 -15.32
N ARG A 163 -8.29 4.84 -14.67
CA ARG A 163 -7.91 4.65 -13.27
C ARG A 163 -6.40 4.76 -13.04
N ALA A 164 -5.59 4.16 -13.92
CA ALA A 164 -4.13 4.26 -13.83
C ALA A 164 -3.63 5.70 -13.99
N HIS A 165 -4.28 6.50 -14.85
CA HIS A 165 -3.97 7.92 -15.03
C HIS A 165 -4.58 8.82 -13.95
N ALA A 166 -5.67 8.42 -13.31
CA ALA A 166 -6.21 9.11 -12.15
C ALA A 166 -5.21 9.11 -10.99
N HIS A 167 -4.55 7.97 -10.73
CA HIS A 167 -3.44 7.91 -9.76
C HIS A 167 -2.28 8.84 -10.14
N ARG A 168 -1.91 8.93 -11.43
CA ARG A 168 -0.87 9.87 -11.89
C ARG A 168 -1.28 11.33 -11.67
N LEU A 169 -2.52 11.68 -11.95
CA LEU A 169 -3.02 13.02 -11.70
C LEU A 169 -3.04 13.33 -10.19
N ALA A 170 -3.40 12.36 -9.34
CA ALA A 170 -3.29 12.50 -7.90
C ALA A 170 -1.84 12.77 -7.45
N ASP A 171 -0.88 11.99 -7.96
CA ASP A 171 0.55 12.17 -7.68
C ASP A 171 1.04 13.57 -8.06
N LEU A 172 0.61 14.08 -9.21
CA LEU A 172 0.95 15.42 -9.68
C LEU A 172 0.28 16.53 -8.87
N VAL A 173 -0.96 16.33 -8.43
CA VAL A 173 -1.65 17.26 -7.51
C VAL A 173 -0.92 17.31 -6.15
N ILE A 174 -0.52 16.15 -5.61
CA ILE A 174 0.33 16.07 -4.40
C ILE A 174 1.64 16.83 -4.65
N GLY A 175 2.26 16.64 -5.82
CA GLY A 175 3.47 17.35 -6.23
C GLY A 175 3.31 18.87 -6.29
N ALA A 176 2.24 19.35 -6.90
CA ALA A 176 1.94 20.77 -7.02
C ALA A 176 1.73 21.44 -5.65
N LEU A 177 1.17 20.72 -4.68
CA LEU A 177 0.89 21.24 -3.34
C LEU A 177 2.04 21.05 -2.35
N THR A 178 2.88 20.02 -2.51
CA THR A 178 3.91 19.64 -1.52
C THR A 178 5.35 19.75 -2.02
N GLY A 179 5.55 19.98 -3.32
CA GLY A 179 6.86 20.04 -3.97
C GLY A 179 7.49 18.69 -4.32
N GLN A 180 6.85 17.56 -3.98
CA GLN A 180 7.25 16.23 -4.46
C GLN A 180 6.02 15.43 -4.84
N ASN A 181 6.08 14.78 -6.00
CA ASN A 181 4.98 13.95 -6.49
C ASN A 181 4.67 12.81 -5.51
N GLY A 182 3.41 12.40 -5.45
CA GLY A 182 3.01 11.18 -4.76
C GLY A 182 3.53 9.91 -5.45
N GLY A 183 3.35 8.79 -4.76
CA GLY A 183 3.70 7.45 -5.25
C GLY A 183 2.51 6.54 -5.50
N PHE A 184 1.31 7.03 -5.78
CA PHE A 184 0.09 6.22 -5.99
C PHE A 184 -0.03 5.62 -7.39
N SER A 185 0.65 6.16 -8.39
CA SER A 185 0.82 5.49 -9.70
C SER A 185 1.82 4.33 -9.59
N SER A 186 1.44 3.37 -8.78
CA SER A 186 2.24 2.24 -8.36
C SER A 186 1.32 1.04 -8.09
N ARG A 187 1.92 -0.07 -7.72
CA ARG A 187 1.20 -1.32 -7.46
C ARG A 187 1.94 -2.13 -6.42
N MET A 188 1.20 -2.96 -5.70
CA MET A 188 1.76 -3.90 -4.75
C MET A 188 1.59 -5.33 -5.24
N THR A 189 2.56 -6.18 -4.89
CA THR A 189 2.49 -7.62 -5.12
C THR A 189 2.64 -8.38 -3.82
N PHE A 190 1.95 -9.50 -3.68
CA PHE A 190 1.98 -10.31 -2.47
C PHE A 190 1.42 -11.71 -2.75
N ALA A 191 1.72 -12.66 -1.86
CA ALA A 191 1.09 -13.97 -1.88
C ALA A 191 -0.05 -14.01 -0.87
N SER A 192 -1.21 -14.54 -1.27
CA SER A 192 -2.42 -14.60 -0.45
C SER A 192 -3.19 -15.90 -0.68
N GLY A 193 -4.03 -16.28 0.29
CA GLY A 193 -4.75 -17.55 0.29
C GLY A 193 -4.04 -18.66 1.08
N THR A 194 -4.75 -19.78 1.22
CA THR A 194 -4.36 -20.90 2.09
C THR A 194 -4.27 -22.20 1.29
N GLY A 195 -3.31 -23.06 1.64
CA GLY A 195 -3.13 -24.36 0.99
C GLY A 195 -3.02 -24.23 -0.52
N LYS A 196 -3.78 -25.04 -1.26
CA LYS A 196 -3.79 -25.07 -2.73
C LYS A 196 -4.40 -23.84 -3.39
N LEU A 197 -5.06 -22.96 -2.63
CA LEU A 197 -5.67 -21.72 -3.14
C LEU A 197 -4.74 -20.51 -3.04
N ARG A 198 -3.47 -20.73 -2.68
CA ARG A 198 -2.51 -19.66 -2.48
C ARG A 198 -1.95 -19.14 -3.80
N ARG A 199 -2.10 -17.85 -4.04
CA ARG A 199 -1.83 -17.19 -5.33
C ARG A 199 -0.96 -15.95 -5.16
N ALA A 200 -0.23 -15.59 -6.21
CA ALA A 200 0.44 -14.30 -6.34
C ALA A 200 -0.55 -13.27 -6.87
N TYR A 201 -0.74 -12.18 -6.12
CA TYR A 201 -1.65 -11.09 -6.41
C TYR A 201 -0.90 -9.82 -6.80
N VAL A 202 -1.59 -9.00 -7.60
CA VAL A 202 -1.30 -7.58 -7.80
C VAL A 202 -2.50 -6.78 -7.31
N ILE A 203 -2.23 -5.64 -6.68
CA ILE A 203 -3.25 -4.68 -6.21
C ILE A 203 -2.73 -3.25 -6.45
N ASP A 204 -3.65 -2.31 -6.66
CA ASP A 204 -3.29 -0.88 -6.76
C ASP A 204 -2.83 -0.33 -5.40
N ALA A 205 -2.09 0.78 -5.42
CA ALA A 205 -1.58 1.47 -4.24
C ALA A 205 -2.67 1.82 -3.20
N ASP A 206 -3.87 2.12 -3.67
CA ASP A 206 -5.03 2.48 -2.86
C ASP A 206 -5.85 1.25 -2.39
N GLY A 207 -5.41 0.03 -2.74
CA GLY A 207 -6.08 -1.24 -2.44
C GLY A 207 -7.16 -1.67 -3.44
N GLY A 208 -7.36 -0.94 -4.54
CA GLY A 208 -8.29 -1.35 -5.59
C GLY A 208 -7.71 -2.37 -6.57
N ASN A 209 -8.58 -2.91 -7.43
CA ASN A 209 -8.26 -3.89 -8.48
C ASN A 209 -7.39 -5.10 -8.05
N PRO A 210 -7.65 -5.77 -6.91
CA PRO A 210 -6.91 -6.97 -6.56
C PRO A 210 -7.20 -8.10 -7.56
N HIS A 211 -6.16 -8.67 -8.16
CA HIS A 211 -6.29 -9.82 -9.05
C HIS A 211 -5.06 -10.74 -8.96
N ALA A 212 -5.29 -12.04 -9.13
CA ALA A 212 -4.23 -13.03 -9.12
C ALA A 212 -3.59 -13.14 -10.51
N LEU A 213 -2.25 -13.16 -10.58
CA LEU A 213 -1.49 -13.43 -11.81
C LEU A 213 -0.97 -14.86 -11.89
N SER A 214 -0.87 -15.56 -10.76
CA SER A 214 -0.49 -16.98 -10.76
C SER A 214 -1.68 -17.90 -11.08
N PRO A 215 -1.44 -19.12 -11.61
CA PRO A 215 -2.48 -20.10 -11.89
C PRO A 215 -3.11 -20.67 -10.61
N SER A 216 -4.27 -21.32 -10.76
CA SER A 216 -5.07 -21.90 -9.67
C SER A 216 -4.69 -23.31 -9.24
N ASN A 217 -3.84 -23.99 -10.02
CA ASN A 217 -3.49 -25.40 -9.85
C ASN A 217 -2.20 -25.61 -9.03
N GLY A 218 -1.68 -24.57 -8.39
CA GLY A 218 -0.46 -24.62 -7.59
C GLY A 218 -0.45 -23.58 -6.47
N ILE A 219 0.62 -23.62 -5.67
CA ILE A 219 0.86 -22.71 -4.55
C ILE A 219 1.92 -21.70 -5.00
N ALA A 220 1.53 -20.45 -5.17
CA ALA A 220 2.46 -19.38 -5.54
C ALA A 220 2.89 -18.55 -4.32
N ILE A 221 4.19 -18.27 -4.22
CA ILE A 221 4.80 -17.47 -3.16
C ILE A 221 5.83 -16.48 -3.74
N ALA A 222 6.28 -15.54 -2.89
CA ALA A 222 7.38 -14.62 -3.19
C ALA A 222 7.30 -13.91 -4.56
N PRO A 223 6.17 -13.26 -4.89
CA PRO A 223 6.09 -12.48 -6.12
C PRO A 223 7.01 -11.27 -6.09
N ALA A 224 7.61 -10.94 -7.24
CA ALA A 224 8.42 -9.75 -7.44
C ALA A 224 8.44 -9.34 -8.91
N PHE A 225 8.30 -8.04 -9.19
CA PHE A 225 8.49 -7.51 -10.55
C PHE A 225 9.96 -7.50 -10.93
N GLY A 226 10.26 -8.10 -12.09
CA GLY A 226 11.58 -8.13 -12.69
C GLY A 226 11.72 -7.13 -13.83
N ARG A 227 12.55 -7.49 -14.82
CA ARG A 227 12.74 -6.68 -16.04
C ARG A 227 11.46 -6.66 -16.87
N ASN A 228 11.28 -5.58 -17.65
CA ASN A 228 10.14 -5.39 -18.54
C ASN A 228 8.77 -5.52 -17.84
N GLU A 229 8.71 -5.21 -16.54
CA GLU A 229 7.49 -5.29 -15.72
C GLU A 229 6.85 -6.68 -15.60
N ASP A 230 7.61 -7.72 -15.92
CA ASP A 230 7.14 -9.09 -15.78
C ASP A 230 7.12 -9.51 -14.31
N LEU A 231 6.07 -10.22 -13.92
CA LEU A 231 5.94 -10.72 -12.56
C LEU A 231 6.58 -12.10 -12.47
N TYR A 232 7.59 -12.24 -11.61
CA TYR A 232 8.16 -13.53 -11.24
C TYR A 232 7.58 -13.97 -9.91
N TYR A 233 7.34 -15.26 -9.75
CA TYR A 233 6.93 -15.87 -8.49
C TYR A 233 7.47 -17.30 -8.40
N ALA A 234 7.54 -17.84 -7.18
CA ALA A 234 7.90 -19.23 -6.95
C ALA A 234 6.62 -20.07 -6.88
N LEU A 235 6.53 -21.14 -7.67
CA LEU A 235 5.34 -21.99 -7.81
C LEU A 235 5.66 -23.44 -7.46
N SER A 236 4.85 -24.03 -6.59
CA SER A 236 4.82 -25.48 -6.34
C SER A 236 3.52 -26.08 -6.89
N VAL A 237 3.63 -27.13 -7.69
CA VAL A 237 2.50 -27.91 -8.22
C VAL A 237 2.61 -29.31 -7.66
N GLY A 238 1.50 -29.90 -7.21
CA GLY A 238 1.51 -31.27 -6.68
C GLY A 238 2.28 -31.50 -5.37
N GLY A 239 2.86 -30.46 -4.78
CA GLY A 239 3.75 -30.58 -3.61
C GLY A 239 5.23 -30.67 -3.97
N ASP A 240 5.60 -30.45 -5.23
CA ASP A 240 6.98 -30.40 -5.70
C ASP A 240 7.74 -29.19 -5.14
N GLU A 241 9.06 -29.16 -5.37
CA GLU A 241 9.89 -27.99 -5.07
C GLU A 241 9.33 -26.72 -5.72
N TYR A 242 9.43 -25.59 -5.02
CA TYR A 242 9.05 -24.31 -5.61
C TYR A 242 10.02 -23.91 -6.72
N LYS A 243 9.51 -23.74 -7.93
CA LYS A 243 10.27 -23.31 -9.12
C LYS A 243 9.92 -21.89 -9.53
N ILE A 244 10.87 -21.20 -10.15
CA ILE A 244 10.66 -19.83 -10.62
C ILE A 244 9.79 -19.86 -11.87
N VAL A 245 8.75 -19.04 -11.88
CA VAL A 245 7.82 -18.88 -13.00
C VAL A 245 7.67 -17.40 -13.28
N SER A 246 7.75 -17.04 -14.56
CA SER A 246 7.33 -15.76 -15.09
C SER A 246 5.84 -15.83 -15.45
N ALA A 247 5.09 -14.79 -15.10
CA ALA A 247 3.70 -14.66 -15.48
C ALA A 247 3.52 -14.57 -17.00
N SER A 248 4.48 -13.98 -17.71
CA SER A 248 4.41 -13.80 -19.17
C SER A 248 4.94 -15.00 -19.97
N SER A 249 5.99 -15.66 -19.50
CA SER A 249 6.74 -16.68 -20.27
C SER A 249 6.73 -18.08 -19.66
N GLY A 250 6.16 -18.27 -18.47
CA GLY A 250 6.09 -19.58 -17.82
C GLY A 250 7.37 -19.96 -17.05
N PRO A 251 7.71 -21.26 -16.92
CA PRO A 251 8.85 -21.71 -16.13
C PRO A 251 10.17 -21.04 -16.53
N VAL A 252 11.00 -20.72 -15.54
CA VAL A 252 12.28 -20.03 -15.71
C VAL A 252 13.41 -20.91 -15.18
N ASP A 253 14.44 -21.11 -16.01
CA ASP A 253 15.62 -21.85 -15.60
C ASP A 253 16.44 -21.09 -14.56
N SER A 254 16.97 -21.85 -13.59
CA SER A 254 17.91 -21.34 -12.60
C SER A 254 19.19 -22.16 -12.57
N SER A 255 20.30 -21.44 -12.45
CA SER A 255 21.64 -21.98 -12.21
C SER A 255 21.78 -22.62 -10.83
N VAL A 256 20.92 -22.25 -9.89
CA VAL A 256 20.87 -22.83 -8.54
C VAL A 256 19.73 -23.85 -8.48
N LYS A 257 20.01 -25.05 -7.95
CA LYS A 257 19.01 -26.10 -7.76
C LYS A 257 18.46 -26.09 -6.33
N GLY A 258 17.21 -26.51 -6.19
CA GLY A 258 16.47 -26.55 -4.93
C GLY A 258 15.13 -25.82 -5.02
N SER A 259 14.47 -25.71 -3.87
CA SER A 259 13.19 -25.03 -3.72
C SER A 259 13.38 -23.53 -3.40
N VAL A 260 12.69 -22.66 -4.15
CA VAL A 260 12.79 -21.20 -4.00
C VAL A 260 11.76 -20.68 -2.98
N TYR A 261 12.22 -19.91 -2.00
CA TYR A 261 11.40 -19.34 -0.93
C TYR A 261 11.33 -17.81 -0.93
N GLY A 262 12.11 -17.14 -1.77
CA GLY A 262 12.18 -15.69 -1.85
C GLY A 262 12.75 -15.25 -3.18
N ILE A 263 12.20 -14.16 -3.74
CA ILE A 263 12.67 -13.51 -4.95
C ILE A 263 12.68 -12.00 -4.69
N ALA A 264 13.73 -11.32 -5.11
CA ALA A 264 13.81 -9.87 -5.12
C ALA A 264 14.67 -9.38 -6.28
N PHE A 265 14.30 -8.22 -6.84
CA PHE A 265 15.08 -7.51 -7.83
C PHE A 265 15.56 -6.18 -7.27
N SER A 266 16.73 -5.73 -7.73
CA SER A 266 17.18 -4.36 -7.49
C SER A 266 16.21 -3.35 -8.11
N LYS A 267 16.26 -2.09 -7.68
CA LYS A 267 15.36 -1.03 -8.17
C LYS A 267 15.45 -0.83 -9.68
N ASP A 268 16.65 -0.93 -10.23
CA ASP A 268 16.96 -0.82 -11.67
C ASP A 268 16.79 -2.16 -12.42
N ARG A 269 16.40 -3.24 -11.73
CA ARG A 269 16.23 -4.60 -12.27
C ARG A 269 17.51 -5.20 -12.89
N SER A 270 18.68 -4.64 -12.58
CA SER A 270 19.97 -5.15 -13.06
C SER A 270 20.44 -6.37 -12.27
N GLN A 271 19.98 -6.53 -11.03
CA GLN A 271 20.30 -7.65 -10.15
C GLN A 271 19.03 -8.37 -9.68
N VAL A 272 19.19 -9.67 -9.43
CA VAL A 272 18.20 -10.53 -8.80
C VAL A 272 18.83 -11.29 -7.64
N ALA A 273 18.06 -11.49 -6.57
CA ALA A 273 18.42 -12.33 -5.45
C ALA A 273 17.30 -13.34 -5.18
N ILE A 274 17.69 -14.57 -4.86
CA ILE A 274 16.78 -15.65 -4.50
C ILE A 274 17.21 -16.35 -3.21
N SER A 275 16.24 -16.73 -2.39
CA SER A 275 16.44 -17.63 -1.25
C SER A 275 16.10 -19.06 -1.67
N VAL A 276 17.06 -19.97 -1.58
CA VAL A 276 16.91 -21.36 -2.02
C VAL A 276 17.22 -22.33 -0.90
N GLY A 277 16.36 -23.34 -0.74
CA GLY A 277 16.64 -24.49 0.13
C GLY A 277 17.77 -25.34 -0.44
N VAL A 278 18.88 -25.44 0.30
CA VAL A 278 20.07 -26.23 -0.03
C VAL A 278 20.41 -27.11 1.18
N GLY A 279 20.12 -28.40 1.06
CA GLY A 279 20.25 -29.34 2.18
C GLY A 279 19.30 -28.98 3.33
N PRO A 280 19.78 -28.91 4.58
CA PRO A 280 18.94 -28.59 5.75
C PRO A 280 18.76 -27.08 5.96
N THR A 281 19.28 -26.23 5.09
CA THR A 281 19.26 -24.77 5.27
C THR A 281 18.71 -24.03 4.05
N ILE A 282 18.37 -22.76 4.24
CA ILE A 282 18.05 -21.82 3.19
C ILE A 282 19.24 -20.84 3.08
N ARG A 283 19.71 -20.64 1.85
CA ARG A 283 20.81 -19.73 1.50
C ARG A 283 20.31 -18.68 0.53
N VAL A 284 20.98 -17.52 0.48
CA VAL A 284 20.70 -16.47 -0.48
C VAL A 284 21.75 -16.47 -1.59
N PHE A 285 21.27 -16.38 -2.83
CA PHE A 285 22.07 -16.29 -4.04
C PHE A 285 21.71 -15.00 -4.76
N ALA A 286 22.68 -14.36 -5.42
CA ALA A 286 22.44 -13.15 -6.19
C ALA A 286 23.25 -13.15 -7.48
N GLY A 287 22.78 -12.40 -8.48
CA GLY A 287 23.37 -12.35 -9.82
C GLY A 287 22.67 -11.34 -10.72
N SER A 288 23.08 -11.27 -11.99
CA SER A 288 22.44 -10.42 -13.01
C SER A 288 21.08 -10.94 -13.47
N ASP A 289 20.89 -12.25 -13.39
CA ASP A 289 19.72 -13.01 -13.83
C ASP A 289 19.71 -14.39 -13.14
N PHE A 290 18.66 -15.18 -13.37
CA PHE A 290 18.48 -16.49 -12.73
C PHE A 290 19.51 -17.56 -13.16
N THR A 291 20.18 -17.36 -14.30
CA THR A 291 21.21 -18.27 -14.84
C THR A 291 22.64 -17.91 -14.44
N SER A 292 22.83 -16.74 -13.81
CA SER A 292 24.15 -16.20 -13.43
C SER A 292 24.21 -15.91 -11.93
N LEU A 293 23.69 -16.82 -11.10
CA LEU A 293 23.61 -16.67 -9.64
C LEU A 293 24.83 -17.26 -8.96
N ALA A 294 25.33 -16.58 -7.93
CA ALA A 294 26.38 -17.07 -7.03
C ALA A 294 25.92 -16.97 -5.56
N PRO A 295 26.48 -17.78 -4.64
CA PRO A 295 26.24 -17.62 -3.21
C PRO A 295 26.56 -16.17 -2.78
N ALA A 296 25.61 -15.50 -2.14
CA ALA A 296 25.77 -14.10 -1.73
C ALA A 296 26.07 -13.93 -0.23
N SER A 297 25.85 -14.98 0.56
CA SER A 297 26.09 -15.00 2.01
C SER A 297 26.26 -16.42 2.55
N ASP A 298 27.07 -16.56 3.59
CA ASP A 298 27.19 -17.78 4.40
C ASP A 298 26.22 -17.83 5.59
N VAL A 299 25.45 -16.77 5.82
CA VAL A 299 24.43 -16.73 6.89
C VAL A 299 23.35 -17.79 6.61
N ALA A 300 23.01 -18.57 7.64
CA ALA A 300 21.99 -19.61 7.54
C ALA A 300 20.58 -19.01 7.63
N MET A 301 19.57 -19.75 7.16
CA MET A 301 18.17 -19.32 7.15
C MET A 301 17.97 -17.95 6.49
N ALA A 302 18.70 -17.68 5.40
CA ALA A 302 18.63 -16.42 4.68
C ALA A 302 17.34 -16.35 3.86
N LEU A 303 16.34 -15.63 4.39
CA LEU A 303 14.99 -15.49 3.90
C LEU A 303 14.65 -14.04 3.57
N HIS A 304 13.57 -13.84 2.82
CA HIS A 304 13.05 -12.51 2.46
C HIS A 304 14.13 -11.58 1.89
N PRO A 305 14.81 -11.96 0.80
CA PRO A 305 15.84 -11.12 0.20
C PRO A 305 15.21 -9.80 -0.23
N ALA A 306 15.95 -8.70 -0.17
CA ALA A 306 15.52 -7.38 -0.62
C ALA A 306 16.75 -6.60 -1.07
N PHE A 307 16.55 -5.53 -1.84
CA PHE A 307 17.62 -4.60 -2.16
C PHE A 307 17.34 -3.25 -1.51
N THR A 308 18.39 -2.67 -0.96
CA THR A 308 18.37 -1.26 -0.55
C THR A 308 18.28 -0.35 -1.79
N PRO A 309 17.89 0.93 -1.63
CA PRO A 309 17.92 1.90 -2.72
C PRO A 309 19.33 2.10 -3.31
N SER A 310 20.38 1.81 -2.53
CA SER A 310 21.78 1.86 -2.95
C SER A 310 22.25 0.59 -3.69
N GLY A 311 21.39 -0.42 -3.86
CA GLY A 311 21.71 -1.67 -4.55
C GLY A 311 22.38 -2.73 -3.68
N LYS A 312 22.57 -2.49 -2.38
CA LYS A 312 23.06 -3.51 -1.45
C LYS A 312 21.99 -4.57 -1.20
N LEU A 313 22.40 -5.83 -1.19
CA LEU A 313 21.54 -6.95 -0.80
C LEU A 313 21.26 -6.91 0.70
N ALA A 314 20.01 -7.18 1.05
CA ALA A 314 19.53 -7.35 2.40
C ALA A 314 18.70 -8.64 2.52
N PHE A 315 18.65 -9.22 3.72
CA PHE A 315 17.86 -10.41 4.00
C PHE A 315 17.66 -10.58 5.51
N ALA A 316 16.64 -11.35 5.90
CA ALA A 316 16.52 -11.89 7.25
C ALA A 316 17.33 -13.18 7.36
N GLY A 317 18.18 -13.32 8.36
CA GLY A 317 19.07 -14.48 8.53
C GLY A 317 19.23 -14.89 9.98
N ALA A 318 19.82 -16.05 10.24
CA ALA A 318 20.04 -16.56 11.59
C ALA A 318 21.03 -15.66 12.38
N GLY A 319 20.62 -15.26 13.59
CA GLY A 319 21.47 -14.64 14.61
C GLY A 319 21.99 -15.66 15.64
N SER A 320 22.54 -15.18 16.76
CA SER A 320 22.84 -16.09 17.89
C SER A 320 21.56 -16.53 18.61
N SER A 321 20.50 -15.71 18.55
CA SER A 321 19.16 -16.04 19.01
C SER A 321 18.13 -15.46 18.04
N GLY A 322 17.29 -16.33 17.45
CA GLY A 322 16.30 -15.91 16.45
C GLY A 322 16.90 -15.39 15.14
N GLN A 323 16.11 -14.59 14.41
CA GLN A 323 16.53 -13.97 13.15
C GLN A 323 16.91 -12.50 13.32
N ARG A 324 17.83 -12.04 12.46
CA ARG A 324 18.30 -10.65 12.35
C ARG A 324 18.20 -10.17 10.91
N ILE A 325 18.15 -8.85 10.70
CA ILE A 325 18.27 -8.25 9.38
C ILE A 325 19.74 -8.00 9.08
N TYR A 326 20.17 -8.44 7.91
CA TYR A 326 21.50 -8.20 7.36
C TYR A 326 21.40 -7.27 6.15
N VAL A 327 22.34 -6.34 6.02
CA VAL A 327 22.59 -5.54 4.82
C VAL A 327 24.07 -5.70 4.48
N ASP A 328 24.37 -6.13 3.26
CA ASP A 328 25.74 -6.40 2.82
C ASP A 328 26.51 -7.30 3.82
N ASN A 329 25.85 -8.39 4.23
CA ASN A 329 26.34 -9.37 5.20
C ASN A 329 26.65 -8.83 6.61
N LYS A 330 26.27 -7.59 6.93
CA LYS A 330 26.40 -7.00 8.26
C LYS A 330 25.04 -6.91 8.93
N PRO A 331 24.89 -7.37 10.18
CA PRO A 331 23.61 -7.27 10.86
C PRO A 331 23.31 -5.82 11.23
N ILE A 332 22.13 -5.33 10.86
CA ILE A 332 21.65 -3.97 11.18
C ILE A 332 20.64 -3.96 12.32
N SER A 333 20.10 -5.12 12.69
CA SER A 333 19.20 -5.29 13.83
C SER A 333 19.93 -5.93 15.02
N PRO A 334 19.49 -5.63 16.27
CA PRO A 334 19.86 -6.40 17.44
C PRO A 334 19.56 -7.90 17.31
N ASP A 335 20.27 -8.71 18.09
CA ASP A 335 20.01 -10.15 18.21
C ASP A 335 18.76 -10.41 19.07
N GLY A 336 18.12 -11.58 18.90
CA GLY A 336 16.98 -11.99 19.72
C GLY A 336 15.61 -11.39 19.34
N LEU A 337 15.53 -10.53 18.32
CA LEU A 337 14.29 -9.85 17.92
C LEU A 337 13.37 -10.67 17.00
N PHE A 338 13.84 -11.82 16.50
CA PHE A 338 13.12 -12.58 15.47
C PHE A 338 12.72 -11.68 14.27
N ALA A 339 13.69 -10.90 13.79
CA ALA A 339 13.47 -9.90 12.75
C ALA A 339 13.26 -10.55 11.38
N SER A 340 12.29 -10.05 10.60
CA SER A 340 11.92 -10.62 9.31
C SER A 340 11.39 -9.59 8.32
N ALA A 341 11.33 -9.98 7.04
CA ALA A 341 10.74 -9.23 5.93
C ALA A 341 11.21 -7.75 5.85
N PRO A 342 12.52 -7.49 5.65
CA PRO A 342 13.02 -6.14 5.53
C PRO A 342 12.55 -5.45 4.24
N THR A 343 12.26 -4.17 4.35
CA THR A 343 12.04 -3.23 3.24
C THR A 343 12.76 -1.91 3.52
N PHE A 344 12.97 -1.09 2.48
CA PHE A 344 13.77 0.12 2.59
C PHE A 344 13.04 1.32 1.96
N CYS A 345 12.77 2.33 2.79
CA CYS A 345 12.10 3.55 2.38
C CYS A 345 13.17 4.60 2.04
N ASN A 346 13.09 5.17 0.84
CA ASN A 346 14.00 6.23 0.40
C ASN A 346 13.48 7.59 0.89
N HIS A 347 13.82 7.97 2.12
CA HIS A 347 13.42 9.25 2.71
C HIS A 347 14.43 10.36 2.36
N PRO A 348 14.02 11.64 2.23
CA PRO A 348 14.95 12.76 1.99
C PRO A 348 16.11 12.85 2.99
N ASP A 349 15.88 12.47 4.25
CA ASP A 349 16.89 12.48 5.32
C ASP A 349 17.79 11.23 5.35
N GLY A 350 17.58 10.28 4.42
CA GLY A 350 18.35 9.04 4.31
C GLY A 350 17.47 7.79 4.24
N VAL A 351 18.11 6.66 3.93
CA VAL A 351 17.41 5.37 3.79
C VAL A 351 17.01 4.83 5.16
N ARG A 352 15.72 4.53 5.31
CA ARG A 352 15.14 3.88 6.48
C ARG A 352 14.88 2.41 6.18
N ALA A 353 15.38 1.52 7.03
CA ALA A 353 15.03 0.11 7.00
C ALA A 353 13.79 -0.10 7.88
N VAL A 354 12.77 -0.78 7.35
CA VAL A 354 11.56 -1.16 8.09
C VAL A 354 11.42 -2.68 8.04
N PHE A 355 11.15 -3.31 9.17
CA PHE A 355 11.03 -4.77 9.27
C PHE A 355 10.12 -5.18 10.43
N ALA A 356 9.65 -6.42 10.39
CA ALA A 356 8.84 -6.99 11.46
C ALA A 356 9.74 -7.64 12.52
N VAL A 357 9.34 -7.57 13.79
CA VAL A 357 9.99 -8.23 14.94
C VAL A 357 8.97 -9.00 15.76
N GLY A 358 9.40 -10.07 16.42
CA GLY A 358 8.56 -10.86 17.33
C GLY A 358 8.33 -10.14 18.66
N VAL A 359 7.07 -10.05 19.09
CA VAL A 359 6.67 -9.49 20.40
C VAL A 359 5.66 -10.43 21.04
N GLY A 360 6.13 -11.30 21.94
CA GLY A 360 5.30 -12.36 22.50
C GLY A 360 4.81 -13.33 21.41
N LYS A 361 3.48 -13.43 21.24
CA LYS A 361 2.82 -14.28 20.22
C LYS A 361 2.54 -13.55 18.89
N ASP A 362 2.79 -12.24 18.88
CA ASP A 362 2.44 -11.32 17.81
C ASP A 362 3.72 -10.71 17.20
N THR A 363 3.55 -9.85 16.21
CA THR A 363 4.65 -9.17 15.53
C THR A 363 4.36 -7.69 15.39
N ASP A 364 5.40 -6.88 15.53
CA ASP A 364 5.31 -5.43 15.34
C ASP A 364 6.34 -4.95 14.32
N LEU A 365 6.05 -3.80 13.72
CA LEU A 365 6.95 -3.13 12.80
C LEU A 365 7.83 -2.13 13.55
N VAL A 366 9.11 -2.16 13.21
CA VAL A 366 10.12 -1.22 13.69
C VAL A 366 10.92 -0.66 12.50
N SER A 367 11.56 0.48 12.71
CA SER A 367 12.47 1.09 11.75
C SER A 367 13.83 1.44 12.35
N THR A 368 14.84 1.52 11.48
CA THR A 368 16.21 1.97 11.80
C THR A 368 16.91 2.51 10.55
N GLY A 369 18.19 2.89 10.64
CA GLY A 369 18.98 3.32 9.47
C GLY A 369 19.39 2.15 8.58
N GLU A 370 19.77 2.41 7.33
CA GLU A 370 20.32 1.39 6.41
C GLU A 370 21.53 0.63 7.00
N THR A 371 22.32 1.30 7.85
CA THR A 371 23.49 0.73 8.54
C THR A 371 23.20 0.26 9.97
N GLY A 372 21.93 0.27 10.38
CA GLY A 372 21.49 0.02 11.75
C GLY A 372 21.43 1.29 12.59
N GLY A 373 21.43 1.12 13.91
CA GLY A 373 21.34 2.19 14.89
C GLY A 373 20.16 2.00 15.85
N PRO A 374 19.69 3.07 16.50
CA PRO A 374 18.51 3.02 17.34
C PRO A 374 17.30 2.48 16.57
N LEU A 375 16.54 1.61 17.23
CA LEU A 375 15.27 1.13 16.71
C LEU A 375 14.15 2.09 17.13
N VAL A 376 13.19 2.21 16.25
CA VAL A 376 12.01 3.05 16.41
C VAL A 376 10.77 2.20 16.16
N ARG A 377 9.77 2.27 17.04
CA ARG A 377 8.57 1.43 16.94
C ARG A 377 7.50 2.14 16.10
N LEU A 378 6.95 1.43 15.11
CA LEU A 378 5.90 1.93 14.22
C LEU A 378 4.51 1.35 14.53
N THR A 379 4.45 0.10 15.01
CA THR A 379 3.21 -0.53 15.50
C THR A 379 3.40 -1.07 16.91
N GLN A 380 2.31 -1.21 17.65
CA GLN A 380 2.32 -1.62 19.05
C GLN A 380 1.07 -2.43 19.40
N GLY A 381 1.21 -3.75 19.43
CA GLY A 381 0.23 -4.65 20.05
C GLY A 381 -1.12 -4.74 19.31
N GLN A 382 -1.23 -4.24 18.08
CA GLN A 382 -2.45 -4.35 17.27
C GLN A 382 -2.56 -5.71 16.56
N GLY A 383 -2.13 -6.81 17.17
CA GLY A 383 -2.03 -8.13 16.53
C GLY A 383 -0.75 -8.31 15.72
N ARG A 384 -0.76 -9.21 14.73
CA ARG A 384 0.40 -9.50 13.88
C ARG A 384 0.50 -8.49 12.76
N ASN A 385 1.45 -7.57 12.89
CA ASN A 385 1.83 -6.62 11.86
C ASN A 385 3.10 -7.14 11.18
N GLY A 386 3.10 -7.31 9.86
CA GLY A 386 4.22 -7.93 9.16
C GLY A 386 4.23 -7.71 7.65
N TYR A 387 5.32 -8.14 7.04
CA TYR A 387 5.61 -7.96 5.60
C TYR A 387 5.44 -6.52 5.14
N PRO A 388 6.22 -5.57 5.70
CA PRO A 388 6.16 -4.18 5.29
C PRO A 388 6.69 -3.99 3.85
N ALA A 389 6.13 -3.02 3.14
CA ALA A 389 6.63 -2.54 1.84
C ALA A 389 6.56 -1.01 1.76
N CYS A 390 7.66 -0.37 1.38
CA CYS A 390 7.72 1.08 1.24
C CYS A 390 7.16 1.54 -0.11
N SER A 391 6.40 2.64 -0.12
CA SER A 391 5.98 3.29 -1.35
C SER A 391 7.19 3.78 -2.16
N PRO A 392 7.08 3.89 -3.51
CA PRO A 392 8.20 4.33 -4.35
C PRO A 392 8.71 5.74 -4.04
N ASP A 393 7.85 6.61 -3.50
CA ASP A 393 8.18 7.96 -3.04
C ASP A 393 8.78 7.98 -1.61
N GLY A 394 8.83 6.83 -0.93
CA GLY A 394 9.40 6.68 0.41
C GLY A 394 8.55 7.24 1.55
N ARG A 395 7.36 7.77 1.29
CA ARG A 395 6.52 8.46 2.30
C ARG A 395 5.61 7.52 3.09
N LEU A 396 5.28 6.37 2.52
CA LEU A 396 4.30 5.43 3.09
C LEU A 396 4.90 4.03 3.27
N VAL A 397 4.34 3.31 4.23
CA VAL A 397 4.61 1.89 4.48
C VAL A 397 3.29 1.13 4.43
N ALA A 398 3.18 0.18 3.51
CA ALA A 398 2.12 -0.81 3.47
C ALA A 398 2.51 -2.04 4.31
N PHE A 399 1.54 -2.71 4.94
CA PHE A 399 1.79 -3.93 5.72
C PHE A 399 0.51 -4.73 5.96
N PHE A 400 0.64 -6.03 6.21
CA PHE A 400 -0.48 -6.86 6.65
C PHE A 400 -0.65 -6.77 8.16
N SER A 401 -1.90 -6.73 8.60
CA SER A 401 -2.25 -6.68 10.01
C SER A 401 -3.42 -7.61 10.33
N THR A 402 -3.29 -8.45 11.35
CA THR A 402 -4.38 -9.27 11.89
C THR A 402 -5.21 -8.57 12.97
N ARG A 403 -5.08 -7.24 13.11
CA ARG A 403 -5.82 -6.45 14.11
C ARG A 403 -7.32 -6.77 14.09
N ALA A 404 -7.90 -6.98 15.27
CA ALA A 404 -9.33 -7.23 15.43
C ALA A 404 -10.14 -5.94 15.63
N SER A 405 -9.49 -4.87 16.09
CA SER A 405 -10.11 -3.57 16.35
C SER A 405 -10.13 -2.65 15.13
N GLY A 406 -10.91 -1.57 15.21
CA GLY A 406 -11.00 -0.54 14.17
C GLY A 406 -11.57 -1.13 12.88
N GLU A 407 -10.82 -0.99 11.79
CA GLU A 407 -11.24 -1.51 10.49
C GLU A 407 -11.13 -3.05 10.39
N GLY A 408 -10.45 -3.75 11.31
CA GLY A 408 -10.31 -5.21 11.31
C GLY A 408 -9.13 -5.74 10.48
N PRO A 409 -9.00 -7.05 10.21
CA PRO A 409 -7.82 -7.58 9.53
C PRO A 409 -7.73 -7.10 8.07
N GLY A 410 -6.50 -7.02 7.54
CA GLY A 410 -6.27 -6.70 6.14
C GLY A 410 -4.89 -6.12 5.82
N LEU A 411 -4.81 -5.48 4.65
CA LEU A 411 -3.69 -4.70 4.16
C LEU A 411 -3.89 -3.23 4.53
N TYR A 412 -2.90 -2.67 5.19
CA TYR A 412 -2.90 -1.31 5.73
C TYR A 412 -1.79 -0.48 5.09
N ILE A 413 -1.96 0.83 5.12
CA ILE A 413 -0.89 1.79 4.87
C ILE A 413 -0.82 2.81 6.02
N MET A 414 0.37 3.36 6.25
CA MET A 414 0.62 4.49 7.15
C MET A 414 1.79 5.33 6.64
N ARG A 415 2.03 6.51 7.21
CA ARG A 415 3.27 7.25 6.93
C ARG A 415 4.48 6.47 7.43
N GLU A 416 5.62 6.60 6.75
CA GLU A 416 6.86 5.93 7.13
C GLU A 416 7.28 6.25 8.57
N GLY A 417 7.14 7.51 8.97
CA GLY A 417 7.35 7.97 10.34
C GLY A 417 6.25 7.56 11.33
N GLY A 418 5.38 6.60 11.01
CA GLY A 418 4.28 6.13 11.85
C GLY A 418 2.99 6.94 11.69
N GLY A 419 2.16 6.96 12.74
CA GLY A 419 0.82 7.57 12.71
C GLY A 419 -0.30 6.54 12.55
N ARG A 420 -1.55 7.01 12.34
CA ARG A 420 -2.72 6.12 12.27
C ARG A 420 -2.73 5.35 10.94
N PRO A 421 -2.64 4.00 10.96
CA PRO A 421 -2.77 3.22 9.74
C PRO A 421 -4.22 3.21 9.24
N LYS A 422 -4.38 3.23 7.92
CA LYS A 422 -5.68 3.11 7.23
C LYS A 422 -5.72 1.78 6.47
N ARG A 423 -6.85 1.06 6.53
CA ARG A 423 -7.00 -0.18 5.77
C ARG A 423 -7.31 0.16 4.31
N ILE A 424 -6.56 -0.43 3.39
CA ILE A 424 -6.79 -0.28 1.95
C ILE A 424 -7.47 -1.50 1.33
N SER A 425 -7.33 -2.69 1.94
CA SER A 425 -7.98 -3.91 1.49
C SER A 425 -8.19 -4.90 2.65
N PRO A 426 -9.27 -5.71 2.66
CA PRO A 426 -9.46 -6.75 3.68
C PRO A 426 -8.56 -7.98 3.46
N MET A 427 -7.78 -8.02 2.36
CA MET A 427 -6.92 -9.15 2.06
C MET A 427 -5.76 -9.27 3.06
N LEU A 428 -5.41 -10.50 3.40
CA LEU A 428 -4.20 -10.85 4.15
C LEU A 428 -3.23 -11.60 3.24
N GLY A 429 -1.95 -11.53 3.55
CA GLY A 429 -0.93 -12.23 2.80
C GLY A 429 0.45 -12.11 3.43
N ASP A 430 1.45 -12.35 2.61
CA ASP A 430 2.86 -12.13 2.92
C ASP A 430 3.65 -11.80 1.66
N SER A 431 4.98 -11.67 1.82
CA SER A 431 5.90 -11.37 0.71
C SER A 431 5.52 -10.08 -0.03
N LEU A 432 4.99 -9.09 0.71
CA LEU A 432 4.52 -7.83 0.15
C LEU A 432 5.69 -7.05 -0.46
N ARG A 433 5.47 -6.52 -1.66
CA ARG A 433 6.35 -5.58 -2.38
C ARG A 433 5.51 -4.44 -2.91
N TRP A 434 6.11 -3.27 -3.04
CA TRP A 434 5.48 -2.08 -3.60
C TRP A 434 6.41 -1.47 -4.64
N ASP A 435 5.96 -1.48 -5.89
CA ASP A 435 6.75 -1.09 -7.05
C ASP A 435 6.04 0.04 -7.83
N PRO A 436 6.79 1.00 -8.41
CA PRO A 436 6.20 2.01 -9.27
C PRO A 436 5.62 1.36 -10.53
N ARG A 437 4.62 2.00 -11.15
CA ARG A 437 4.24 1.66 -12.52
C ARG A 437 5.22 2.36 -13.49
N PRO A 438 5.48 1.78 -14.67
CA PRO A 438 6.22 2.49 -15.70
C PRO A 438 5.54 3.83 -16.03
N PRO A 439 6.33 4.83 -16.46
CA PRO A 439 5.75 6.03 -17.04
C PRO A 439 4.88 5.64 -18.25
N PRO A 440 3.75 6.34 -18.47
CA PRO A 440 2.96 6.14 -19.67
C PRO A 440 3.80 6.45 -20.92
N PRO A 441 3.45 5.87 -22.08
CA PRO A 441 4.08 6.26 -23.34
C PRO A 441 3.91 7.77 -23.60
N GLU A 442 4.89 8.40 -24.24
CA GLU A 442 5.05 9.86 -24.37
C GLU A 442 3.80 10.61 -24.87
N LYS A 443 2.93 9.97 -25.66
CA LYS A 443 1.65 10.54 -26.12
C LYS A 443 0.64 10.81 -24.99
N ALA A 444 0.78 10.14 -23.85
CA ALA A 444 -0.06 10.25 -22.66
C ALA A 444 0.70 10.95 -21.51
N ALA A 445 1.70 11.78 -21.80
CA ALA A 445 2.23 12.70 -20.80
C ALA A 445 1.28 13.92 -20.67
N PRO A 446 0.91 14.35 -19.45
CA PRO A 446 0.10 15.54 -19.28
C PRO A 446 0.85 16.76 -19.83
N GLN A 447 0.16 17.56 -20.64
CA GLN A 447 0.73 18.81 -21.13
C GLN A 447 0.79 19.78 -19.94
N MET A 448 1.99 20.09 -19.46
CA MET A 448 2.16 21.10 -18.42
C MET A 448 1.86 22.49 -19.02
N PRO A 449 1.04 23.32 -18.35
CA PRO A 449 0.85 24.69 -18.78
C PRO A 449 2.18 25.42 -18.75
N THR A 450 2.45 26.18 -19.81
CA THR A 450 3.62 27.06 -19.88
C THR A 450 3.58 28.00 -18.68
N PRO A 451 4.66 28.13 -17.88
CA PRO A 451 4.65 29.04 -16.74
C PRO A 451 4.28 30.44 -17.21
N GLN A 452 3.18 30.99 -16.69
CA GLN A 452 2.83 32.37 -16.92
C GLN A 452 3.97 33.22 -16.33
N LYS A 453 4.60 34.02 -17.20
CA LYS A 453 5.62 34.99 -16.78
C LYS A 453 5.01 35.90 -15.69
N PRO A 454 5.77 36.23 -14.63
CA PRO A 454 5.29 37.05 -13.53
C PRO A 454 4.79 38.43 -13.95
#